data_AF-A0A381DLL9-F1
#
_entry.id   AF-A0A381DLL9-F1
#
_cell.length_a   1.000
_cell.length_b   1.000
_cell.length_c   1.000
_cell.angle_alpha   90.00
_cell.angle_beta   90.00
_cell.angle_gamma   90.00
#
_symmetry.space_group_name_H-M   'P 1'
#
loop_
_entity.id
_entity.type
_entity.pdbx_description
1 polymer ?
#
loop_
_entity_poly.entity_id
_entity_poly.type
_entity_poly.pdbx_seq_one_letter_code
_entity_poly.pdbx_strand_id
1 'polypeptide(L)'
;MKKNILCLTLICNILILTGCAYSGYKQAGHNGKYYWFNADDDCSQFKYYGNNPDIIHCVDKNGNLNGMVKHPATAEELAQYRYEQQQAQQGWENLNMSIQNFNNNLARTNEQMQQSTYNMQMYNQMQQMNRSLDGINQSLDPYYNFKSRYAY
;
A
#
# COMPACT_ATOMS: atom_id res chain seq x y z
N MET A 1 2.28 29.12 -1.93
CA MET A 1 2.00 28.78 -0.51
C MET A 1 1.18 27.49 -0.32
N LYS A 2 0.15 27.20 -1.13
CA LYS A 2 -0.67 25.96 -0.96
C LYS A 2 0.07 24.63 -1.16
N LYS A 3 1.11 24.57 -2.01
CA LYS A 3 1.92 23.35 -2.25
C LYS A 3 2.75 22.92 -1.03
N ASN A 4 3.19 23.87 -0.20
CA ASN A 4 4.03 23.56 0.97
C ASN A 4 3.20 22.98 2.13
N ILE A 5 1.93 23.38 2.25
CA ILE A 5 1.01 22.87 3.26
C ILE A 5 0.66 21.41 2.99
N LEU A 6 0.43 21.04 1.72
CA LEU A 6 0.05 19.67 1.33
C LEU A 6 1.19 18.66 1.54
N CYS A 7 2.44 19.10 1.36
CA CYS A 7 3.62 18.27 1.63
C CYS A 7 3.85 18.09 3.14
N LEU A 8 3.61 19.13 3.93
CA LEU A 8 3.73 19.09 5.39
C LEU A 8 2.66 18.18 6.04
N THR A 9 1.40 18.20 5.55
CA THR A 9 0.37 17.27 6.02
C THR A 9 0.66 15.82 5.64
N LEU A 10 1.18 15.55 4.44
CA LEU A 10 1.54 14.19 4.03
C LEU A 10 2.67 13.62 4.91
N ILE A 11 3.69 14.43 5.20
CA ILE A 11 4.83 14.03 6.05
C ILE A 11 4.40 13.81 7.51
N CYS A 12 3.52 14.66 8.05
CA CYS A 12 2.96 14.44 9.39
C CYS A 12 2.18 13.13 9.50
N ASN A 13 1.38 12.76 8.49
CA ASN A 13 0.64 11.50 8.52
C ASN A 13 1.57 10.27 8.44
N ILE A 14 2.69 10.36 7.74
CA ILE A 14 3.69 9.28 7.68
C ILE A 14 4.45 9.16 9.01
N LEU A 15 4.80 10.29 9.65
CA LEU A 15 5.52 10.29 10.92
C LEU A 15 4.70 9.70 12.08
N ILE A 16 3.39 9.90 12.11
CA ILE A 16 2.49 9.30 13.11
C ILE A 16 2.45 7.76 12.99
N LEU A 17 2.76 7.20 11.81
CA LEU A 17 2.78 5.75 11.58
C LEU A 17 4.12 5.08 11.94
N THR A 18 5.19 5.84 12.21
CA THR A 18 6.55 5.29 12.42
C THR A 18 6.98 5.17 13.88
N GLY A 19 6.10 5.49 14.83
CA GLY A 19 6.37 5.45 16.27
C GLY A 19 5.77 4.23 17.00
N CYS A 20 5.46 3.14 16.31
CA CYS A 20 4.87 1.97 16.95
C CYS A 20 5.93 1.24 17.77
N ALA A 21 6.10 1.60 19.03
CA ALA A 21 6.72 0.68 19.95
C ALA A 21 5.87 -0.60 19.97
N TYR A 22 6.51 -1.74 19.69
CA TYR A 22 5.79 -2.99 19.44
C TYR A 22 5.77 -3.83 20.71
N SER A 23 4.56 -4.07 21.22
CA SER A 23 4.35 -5.02 22.31
C SER A 23 4.59 -6.45 21.83
N GLY A 24 5.25 -7.27 22.64
CA GLY A 24 5.44 -8.68 22.30
C GLY A 24 6.37 -9.42 23.23
N TYR A 25 6.45 -10.72 23.02
CA TYR A 25 7.41 -11.57 23.71
C TYR A 25 8.82 -11.39 23.15
N LYS A 26 9.79 -11.15 24.02
CA LYS A 26 11.22 -11.12 23.67
C LYS A 26 11.98 -12.13 24.50
N GLN A 27 12.92 -12.83 23.87
CA GLN A 27 13.80 -13.76 24.55
C GLN A 27 14.89 -12.98 25.29
N ALA A 28 15.07 -13.28 26.58
CA ALA A 28 16.13 -12.68 27.36
C ALA A 28 17.45 -13.46 27.18
N GLY A 29 18.53 -12.75 26.87
CA GLY A 29 19.83 -13.38 26.64
C GLY A 29 20.45 -14.04 27.87
N HIS A 30 20.02 -13.68 29.08
CA HIS A 30 20.62 -14.17 30.33
C HIS A 30 20.12 -15.55 30.79
N ASN A 31 18.90 -15.96 30.40
CA ASN A 31 18.33 -17.25 30.78
C ASN A 31 17.54 -17.94 29.66
N GLY A 32 17.48 -17.35 28.47
CA GLY A 32 16.78 -17.90 27.30
C GLY A 32 15.26 -17.92 27.43
N LYS A 33 14.67 -17.37 28.50
CA LYS A 33 13.22 -17.30 28.71
C LYS A 33 12.62 -16.11 27.99
N TYR A 34 11.35 -16.22 27.63
CA TYR A 34 10.62 -15.15 26.98
C TYR A 34 9.85 -14.32 28.00
N TYR A 35 9.79 -13.01 27.79
CA TYR A 35 9.06 -12.08 28.64
C TYR A 35 8.21 -11.15 27.80
N TRP A 36 7.02 -10.80 28.29
CA TRP A 36 6.14 -9.84 27.61
C TRP A 36 6.57 -8.41 27.89
N PHE A 37 6.89 -7.68 26.83
CA PHE A 37 7.17 -6.25 26.89
C PHE A 37 6.05 -5.50 26.18
N ASN A 38 5.48 -4.49 26.83
CA ASN A 38 4.60 -3.55 26.16
C ASN A 38 5.44 -2.55 25.35
N ALA A 39 4.79 -1.95 24.37
CA ALA A 39 5.26 -0.81 23.60
C ALA A 39 5.97 0.24 24.48
N ASP A 40 5.32 0.65 25.57
CA ASP A 40 5.78 1.76 26.40
C ASP A 40 6.63 1.33 27.61
N ASP A 41 7.02 0.05 27.68
CA ASP A 41 7.86 -0.43 28.77
C ASP A 41 9.30 0.12 28.62
N ASP A 42 9.67 1.12 29.42
CA ASP A 42 11.07 1.52 29.60
C ASP A 42 11.79 0.48 30.47
N CYS A 43 12.10 -0.66 29.86
CA CYS A 43 12.83 -1.78 30.44
C CYS A 43 14.18 -1.97 29.74
N SER A 44 14.93 -0.88 29.60
CA SER A 44 16.26 -0.90 28.98
C SER A 44 17.28 -1.71 29.78
N GLN A 45 17.06 -1.81 31.09
CA GLN A 45 17.85 -2.60 32.02
C GLN A 45 16.92 -3.41 32.94
N PHE A 46 17.45 -4.48 33.54
CA PHE A 46 16.70 -5.31 34.47
C PHE A 46 17.55 -5.72 35.69
N LYS A 47 16.86 -6.07 36.78
CA LYS A 47 17.42 -6.72 37.96
C LYS A 47 16.59 -7.97 38.27
N TYR A 48 17.18 -8.99 38.87
CA TYR A 48 16.40 -10.14 39.33
C TYR A 48 15.51 -9.77 40.52
N TYR A 49 14.32 -10.35 40.55
CA TYR A 49 13.38 -10.17 41.66
C TYR A 49 13.81 -11.04 42.84
N GLY A 50 14.45 -10.43 43.83
CA GLY A 50 15.00 -11.13 44.98
C GLY A 50 16.02 -12.21 44.55
N ASN A 51 15.79 -13.44 44.98
CA ASN A 51 16.66 -14.59 44.66
C ASN A 51 16.17 -15.44 43.48
N ASN A 52 15.10 -15.02 42.78
CA ASN A 52 14.57 -15.78 41.66
C ASN A 52 15.18 -15.27 40.32
N PRO A 53 16.06 -16.05 39.66
CA PRO A 53 16.69 -15.65 38.41
C PRO A 53 15.75 -15.65 37.20
N ASP A 54 14.51 -16.12 37.38
CA ASP A 54 13.51 -16.17 36.32
C ASP A 54 12.58 -14.96 36.32
N ILE A 55 12.50 -14.22 37.41
CA ILE A 55 11.62 -13.05 37.52
C ILE A 55 12.50 -11.81 37.47
N ILE A 56 12.11 -10.85 36.62
CA ILE A 56 12.89 -9.63 36.43
C ILE A 56 12.09 -8.39 36.83
N HIS A 57 12.79 -7.43 37.41
CA HIS A 57 12.34 -6.06 37.61
C HIS A 57 12.92 -5.18 36.51
N CYS A 58 12.08 -4.39 35.87
CA CYS A 58 12.55 -3.38 34.93
C CYS A 58 13.16 -2.19 35.66
N VAL A 59 14.21 -1.66 35.06
CA VAL A 59 14.95 -0.50 35.54
C VAL A 59 14.85 0.59 34.48
N ASP A 60 14.53 1.80 34.92
CA ASP A 60 14.52 2.97 34.05
C ASP A 60 15.94 3.30 33.56
N LYS A 61 16.03 4.21 32.58
CA LYS A 61 17.30 4.73 32.07
C LYS A 61 18.23 5.34 33.14
N ASN A 62 17.71 5.71 34.31
CA ASN A 62 18.45 6.32 35.41
C ASN A 62 18.92 5.30 36.46
N GLY A 63 18.63 4.01 36.27
CA GLY A 63 19.01 2.95 37.21
C GLY A 63 18.01 2.70 38.33
N ASN A 64 16.83 3.34 38.31
CA ASN A 64 15.78 3.17 39.31
C ASN A 64 14.81 2.05 38.93
N LEU A 65 14.34 1.30 39.92
CA LEU A 65 13.26 0.34 39.72
C LEU A 65 12.00 1.10 39.31
N ASN A 66 11.42 0.76 38.17
CA ASN A 66 10.17 1.37 37.72
C ASN A 66 8.92 0.65 38.26
N GLY A 67 9.11 -0.34 39.14
CA GLY A 67 8.04 -1.12 39.77
C GLY A 67 7.47 -2.24 38.90
N MET A 68 7.83 -2.33 37.61
CA MET A 68 7.35 -3.41 36.75
C MET A 68 8.10 -4.70 37.01
N VAL A 69 7.35 -5.76 37.32
CA VAL A 69 7.84 -7.13 37.47
C VAL A 69 7.38 -7.93 36.26
N LYS A 70 8.29 -8.68 35.64
CA LYS A 70 8.00 -9.55 34.51
C LYS A 70 8.29 -10.99 34.88
N HIS A 71 7.34 -11.84 34.55
CA HIS A 71 7.42 -13.29 34.69
C HIS A 71 7.76 -13.92 33.34
N PRO A 72 8.44 -15.07 33.34
CA PRO A 72 8.70 -15.79 32.11
C PRO A 72 7.37 -16.30 31.54
N ALA A 73 7.26 -16.26 30.21
CA ALA A 73 6.10 -16.75 29.49
C ALA A 73 5.91 -18.26 29.71
N THR A 74 4.67 -18.68 29.84
CA THR A 74 4.31 -20.10 29.82
C THR A 74 4.40 -20.67 28.41
N ALA A 75 4.40 -22.00 28.30
CA ALA A 75 4.41 -22.66 26.99
C ALA A 75 3.14 -22.35 26.20
N GLU A 76 1.99 -22.30 26.89
CA GLU A 76 0.68 -21.97 26.34
C GLU A 76 0.65 -20.53 25.81
N GLU A 77 1.17 -19.57 26.57
CA GLU A 77 1.25 -18.16 26.16
C GLU A 77 2.10 -17.98 24.89
N LEU A 78 3.25 -18.66 24.82
CA LEU A 78 4.11 -18.63 23.65
C LEU A 78 3.49 -19.32 22.43
N ALA A 79 2.77 -20.43 22.63
CA ALA A 79 2.08 -21.12 21.56
C ALA A 79 0.99 -20.22 20.95
N GLN A 80 0.19 -19.56 21.79
CA GLN A 80 -0.83 -18.62 21.35
C GLN A 80 -0.21 -17.43 20.61
N TYR A 81 0.84 -16.81 21.16
CA TYR A 81 1.50 -15.69 20.51
C TYR A 81 2.06 -16.03 19.13
N ARG A 82 2.68 -17.21 18.99
CA ARG A 82 3.20 -17.69 17.69
C ARG A 82 2.07 -17.95 16.70
N TYR A 83 0.95 -18.51 17.16
CA TYR A 83 -0.23 -18.72 16.33
C TYR A 83 -0.80 -17.40 15.81
N GLU A 84 -0.90 -16.38 16.68
CA GLU A 84 -1.35 -15.04 16.29
C GLU A 84 -0.40 -14.37 15.29
N GLN A 85 0.92 -14.50 15.49
CA GLN A 85 1.90 -14.01 14.52
C GLN A 85 1.76 -14.69 13.15
N GLN A 86 1.54 -16.00 13.13
CA GLN A 86 1.39 -16.74 11.89
C GLN A 86 0.11 -16.33 11.13
N GLN A 87 -1.00 -16.17 11.85
CA GLN A 87 -2.25 -15.63 11.29
C GLN A 87 -2.06 -14.23 10.71
N ALA A 88 -1.35 -13.35 11.42
CA ALA A 88 -1.06 -12.00 10.94
C ALA A 88 -0.21 -12.02 9.67
N GLN A 89 0.82 -12.86 9.61
CA GLN A 89 1.68 -13.02 8.42
C GLN A 89 0.88 -13.48 7.20
N GLN A 90 0.03 -14.49 7.35
CA GLN A 90 -0.85 -14.97 6.28
C GLN A 90 -1.80 -13.87 5.80
N GLY A 91 -2.34 -13.06 6.72
CA GLY A 91 -3.16 -11.90 6.40
C GLY A 91 -2.42 -10.87 5.52
N TRP A 92 -1.16 -10.59 5.85
CA TRP A 92 -0.31 -9.68 5.07
C TRP A 92 0.04 -10.23 3.68
N GLU A 93 0.34 -11.52 3.58
CA GLU A 93 0.59 -12.18 2.29
C GLU A 93 -0.64 -12.11 1.37
N ASN A 94 -1.82 -12.39 1.92
CA ASN A 94 -3.10 -12.29 1.19
C ASN A 94 -3.39 -10.86 0.73
N LEU A 95 -3.12 -9.86 1.58
CA LEU A 95 -3.26 -8.45 1.20
C LEU A 95 -2.29 -8.09 0.08
N ASN A 96 -1.04 -8.52 0.16
CA ASN A 96 -0.03 -8.25 -0.86
C ASN A 96 -0.43 -8.86 -2.22
N MET A 97 -0.89 -10.11 -2.22
CA MET A 97 -1.43 -10.75 -3.43
C MET A 97 -2.65 -9.99 -3.99
N SER A 98 -3.54 -9.51 -3.12
CA SER A 98 -4.71 -8.73 -3.53
C SER A 98 -4.31 -7.41 -4.19
N ILE A 99 -3.31 -6.71 -3.64
CA ILE A 99 -2.76 -5.47 -4.21
C ILE A 99 -2.10 -5.74 -5.57
N GLN A 100 -1.32 -6.82 -5.69
CA GLN A 100 -0.71 -7.20 -6.96
C GLN A 100 -1.76 -7.50 -8.04
N ASN A 101 -2.81 -8.25 -7.69
CA ASN A 101 -3.91 -8.54 -8.60
C ASN A 101 -4.67 -7.26 -9.01
N PHE A 102 -4.91 -6.35 -8.06
CA PHE A 102 -5.52 -5.06 -8.35
C PHE A 102 -4.68 -4.24 -9.35
N ASN A 103 -3.36 -4.15 -9.12
CA ASN A 103 -2.45 -3.43 -10.03
C ASN A 103 -2.43 -4.04 -11.43
N ASN A 104 -2.40 -5.37 -11.53
CA ASN A 104 -2.43 -6.07 -12.82
C ASN A 104 -3.76 -5.83 -13.57
N ASN A 105 -4.89 -5.86 -12.86
CA ASN A 105 -6.20 -5.56 -13.45
C ASN A 105 -6.32 -4.09 -13.89
N LEU A 106 -5.74 -3.17 -13.12
CA LEU A 106 -5.70 -1.75 -13.47
C LEU A 106 -4.86 -1.54 -14.75
N ALA A 107 -3.69 -2.17 -14.84
CA ALA A 107 -2.84 -2.09 -16.04
C ALA A 107 -3.57 -2.60 -17.29
N ARG A 108 -4.21 -3.77 -17.20
CA ARG A 108 -5.02 -4.34 -18.30
C ARG A 108 -6.19 -3.44 -18.69
N THR A 109 -6.90 -2.89 -17.72
CA THR A 109 -8.01 -1.96 -17.96
C THR A 109 -7.51 -0.69 -18.67
N ASN A 110 -6.33 -0.20 -18.30
CA ASN A 110 -5.74 0.99 -18.90
C ASN A 110 -5.32 0.74 -20.37
N GLU A 111 -4.74 -0.42 -20.66
CA GLU A 111 -4.43 -0.85 -22.03
C GLU A 111 -5.69 -0.96 -22.90
N GLN A 112 -6.74 -1.58 -22.36
CA GLN A 112 -8.03 -1.68 -23.06
C GLN A 112 -8.66 -0.30 -23.31
N MET A 113 -8.56 0.61 -22.35
CA MET A 113 -9.04 1.98 -22.54
C MET A 113 -8.23 2.72 -23.61
N GLN A 114 -6.90 2.57 -23.65
CA GLN A 114 -6.09 3.20 -24.69
C GLN A 114 -6.44 2.69 -26.08
N GLN A 115 -6.64 1.37 -26.23
CA GLN A 115 -7.08 0.78 -27.49
C GLN A 115 -8.49 1.24 -27.90
N SER A 116 -9.42 1.28 -26.95
CA SER A 116 -10.77 1.81 -27.19
C SER A 116 -10.75 3.28 -27.61
N THR A 117 -9.93 4.09 -26.93
CA THR A 117 -9.75 5.51 -27.25
C THR A 117 -9.17 5.68 -28.66
N TYR A 118 -8.16 4.88 -29.02
CA TYR A 118 -7.57 4.89 -30.36
C TYR A 118 -8.59 4.51 -31.45
N ASN A 119 -9.35 3.44 -31.24
CA ASN A 119 -10.40 3.01 -32.18
C ASN A 119 -11.49 4.07 -32.34
N MET A 120 -11.87 4.74 -31.25
CA MET A 120 -12.87 5.80 -31.27
C MET A 120 -12.38 7.05 -32.01
N GLN A 121 -11.11 7.44 -31.83
CA GLN A 121 -10.50 8.53 -32.60
C GLN A 121 -10.46 8.21 -34.10
N MET A 122 -10.09 6.99 -34.46
CA MET A 122 -10.05 6.54 -35.86
C MET A 122 -11.45 6.56 -36.49
N TYR A 123 -12.48 6.11 -35.75
CA TYR A 123 -13.87 6.16 -36.22
C TYR A 123 -14.35 7.59 -36.46
N ASN A 124 -14.05 8.51 -35.55
CA ASN A 124 -14.38 9.93 -35.72
C ASN A 124 -13.65 10.55 -36.92
N GLN A 125 -12.39 10.18 -37.15
CA GLN A 125 -11.62 10.63 -38.30
C GLN A 125 -12.20 10.09 -39.63
N MET A 126 -12.59 8.82 -39.69
CA MET A 126 -13.27 8.25 -40.85
C MET A 126 -14.59 8.97 -41.17
N GLN A 127 -15.39 9.31 -40.15
CA GLN A 127 -16.62 10.07 -40.38
C GLN A 127 -16.38 11.48 -40.93
N GLN A 128 -15.28 12.12 -40.54
CA GLN A 128 -14.89 13.40 -41.13
C GLN A 128 -14.44 13.24 -42.59
N MET A 129 -13.65 12.19 -42.88
CA MET A 129 -13.25 11.88 -44.26
C MET A 129 -14.44 11.57 -45.16
N ASN A 130 -15.40 10.74 -44.73
CA ASN A 130 -16.61 10.46 -45.50
C ASN A 130 -17.40 11.72 -45.81
N ARG A 131 -17.61 12.60 -44.82
CA ARG A 131 -18.28 13.89 -45.05
C ARG A 131 -17.54 14.78 -46.04
N SER A 132 -16.21 14.79 -46.00
CA SER A 132 -15.40 15.54 -46.97
C SER A 132 -15.47 14.95 -48.37
N LEU A 133 -15.48 13.62 -48.51
CA LEU A 133 -15.63 12.92 -49.78
C LEU A 133 -17.00 13.18 -50.40
N ASP A 134 -18.08 13.12 -49.60
CA ASP A 134 -19.44 13.45 -50.06
C ASP A 134 -19.53 14.90 -50.56
N GLY A 135 -18.91 15.85 -49.85
CA GLY A 135 -18.84 17.24 -50.27
C GLY A 135 -18.05 17.44 -51.58
N ILE A 136 -16.93 16.74 -51.75
CA ILE A 136 -16.16 16.74 -53.01
C ILE A 136 -17.00 16.15 -54.15
N ASN A 137 -17.70 15.03 -53.90
CA ASN A 137 -18.52 14.38 -54.92
C ASN A 137 -19.66 15.29 -55.39
N GLN A 138 -20.34 15.98 -54.45
CA GLN A 138 -21.35 16.99 -54.77
C GLN A 138 -20.79 18.20 -55.54
N SER A 139 -19.52 18.56 -55.34
CA SER A 139 -18.87 19.64 -56.09
C SER A 139 -18.44 19.24 -57.51
N LEU A 140 -18.17 17.95 -57.74
CA LEU A 140 -17.80 17.40 -59.04
C LEU A 140 -19.01 17.12 -59.94
N ASP A 141 -20.16 16.80 -59.35
CA ASP A 141 -21.42 16.50 -60.05
C ASP A 141 -21.88 17.61 -61.03
N PRO A 142 -21.92 18.90 -60.65
CA PRO A 142 -22.25 19.97 -61.59
C PRO A 142 -21.15 20.18 -62.64
N TYR A 143 -19.88 19.89 -62.34
CA TYR A 143 -18.76 20.04 -63.28
C TYR A 143 -18.83 19.02 -64.43
N TYR A 144 -19.19 17.77 -64.12
CA TYR A 144 -19.43 16.72 -65.12
C TYR A 144 -20.68 16.99 -65.96
N ASN A 145 -21.76 17.48 -65.35
CA ASN A 145 -22.97 17.87 -66.07
C ASN A 145 -22.72 19.04 -67.03
N PHE A 146 -21.89 20.01 -66.64
CA PHE A 146 -21.51 21.13 -67.48
C PHE A 146 -20.69 20.67 -68.69
N LYS A 147 -19.69 19.80 -68.50
CA LYS A 147 -18.83 19.29 -69.59
C LYS A 147 -19.61 18.47 -70.64
N SER A 148 -20.68 17.77 -70.24
CA SER A 148 -21.54 17.01 -71.16
C SER A 148 -22.42 17.88 -72.07
N ARG A 149 -22.71 19.13 -71.67
CA ARG A 149 -23.55 20.06 -72.48
C ARG A 149 -22.78 20.81 -73.57
N TYR A 150 -21.45 20.82 -73.52
CA TYR A 150 -20.60 21.54 -74.48
C TYR A 150 -19.71 20.62 -75.32
N ALA A 151 -19.95 19.30 -75.28
CA ALA A 151 -19.32 18.34 -76.18
C ALA A 151 -20.25 18.09 -77.38
N TYR A 152 -20.33 19.07 -78.29
CA TYR A 152 -20.83 18.94 -79.66
C TYR A 152 -19.79 19.53 -80.60
#